data_AF-A0A3N5BCZ6-F1
#
_entry.id   AF-A0A3N5BCZ6-F1
#
_cell.length_a   1.000
_cell.length_b   1.000
_cell.length_c   1.000
_cell.angle_alpha   90.00
_cell.angle_beta   90.00
_cell.angle_gamma   90.00
#
_symmetry.space_group_name_H-M   'P 1'
#
loop_
_entity.id
_entity.type
_entity.pdbx_description
1 polymer ?
#
loop_
_entity_poly.entity_id
_entity_poly.type
_entity_poly.pdbx_seq_one_letter_code
_entity_poly.pdbx_strand_id
1 'polypeptide(L)'
;MNNFTKWFTSSMFLALIALILVFNIEGLARLSGEMNRSFLLTGTLATFILVILSITFLFKANSERKQSKIIASFFASLIPLGVFIMNGVLFSVWFIGK
;
A
#
# COMPACT_ATOMS: atom_id res chain seq x y z
N MET A 1 14.67 -15.50 -13.19
CA MET A 1 13.32 -15.27 -12.61
C MET A 1 12.36 -14.90 -13.73
N ASN A 2 11.18 -15.52 -13.83
CA ASN A 2 10.17 -15.17 -14.84
C ASN A 2 9.67 -13.73 -14.60
N ASN A 3 9.29 -13.01 -15.66
CA ASN A 3 8.65 -11.70 -15.61
C ASN A 3 7.49 -11.66 -14.62
N PHE A 4 6.60 -12.67 -14.61
CA PHE A 4 5.52 -12.75 -13.61
C PHE A 4 6.07 -12.70 -12.19
N THR A 5 7.00 -13.61 -11.86
CA THR A 5 7.59 -13.71 -10.52
C THR A 5 8.29 -12.42 -10.14
N LYS A 6 9.01 -11.77 -11.06
CA LYS A 6 9.70 -10.50 -10.83
C LYS A 6 8.72 -9.40 -10.41
N TRP A 7 7.68 -9.17 -11.19
CA TRP A 7 6.72 -8.10 -10.91
C TRP A 7 5.83 -8.42 -9.71
N PHE A 8 5.46 -9.69 -9.54
CA PHE A 8 4.68 -10.15 -8.39
C PHE A 8 5.44 -9.96 -7.08
N THR A 9 6.71 -10.38 -6.99
CA THR A 9 7.50 -10.19 -5.76
C THR A 9 7.79 -8.72 -5.48
N SER A 10 8.09 -7.91 -6.51
CA SER A 10 8.23 -6.45 -6.34
C SER A 10 6.95 -5.81 -5.82
N SER A 11 5.78 -6.24 -6.31
CA SER A 11 4.48 -5.75 -5.83
C SER A 11 4.26 -6.10 -4.36
N MET A 12 4.49 -7.35 -3.96
CA MET A 12 4.33 -7.80 -2.57
C MET A 12 5.29 -7.07 -1.63
N PHE A 13 6.54 -6.88 -2.05
CA PHE A 13 7.53 -6.17 -1.25
C PHE A 13 7.12 -4.71 -0.99
N LEU A 14 6.63 -4.02 -2.04
CA LEU A 14 6.10 -2.66 -1.89
C LEU A 14 4.87 -2.61 -0.98
N ALA A 15 3.95 -3.57 -1.10
CA ALA A 15 2.76 -3.63 -0.25
C ALA A 15 3.13 -3.84 1.23
N LEU A 16 4.13 -4.68 1.52
CA LEU A 16 4.63 -4.90 2.88
C LEU A 16 5.32 -3.66 3.45
N ILE A 17 6.14 -2.96 2.65
CA ILE A 17 6.74 -1.69 3.08
C ILE A 17 5.63 -0.66 3.39
N ALA A 18 4.63 -0.55 2.52
CA ALA A 18 3.51 0.35 2.72
C ALA A 18 2.72 0.01 3.99
N LEU A 19 2.49 -1.28 4.26
CA LEU A 19 1.83 -1.75 5.48
C LEU A 19 2.61 -1.36 6.75
N ILE A 20 3.93 -1.59 6.76
CA ILE A 20 4.80 -1.18 7.88
C ILE A 20 4.72 0.34 8.07
N LEU A 21 4.74 1.11 6.99
CA LEU A 21 4.66 2.57 7.04
C LEU A 21 3.34 3.03 7.68
N VAL A 22 2.20 2.44 7.27
CA VAL A 22 0.89 2.75 7.84
C VAL A 22 0.84 2.49 9.34
N PHE A 23 1.32 1.33 9.79
CA PHE A 23 1.33 1.02 11.23
C PHE A 23 2.23 1.97 12.03
N ASN A 24 3.38 2.36 11.48
CA ASN A 24 4.24 3.34 12.13
C ASN A 24 3.58 4.72 12.21
N ILE A 25 2.94 5.18 11.14
CA ILE A 25 2.20 6.44 11.12
C ILE A 25 1.05 6.41 12.13
N GLU A 26 0.28 5.32 12.18
CA GLU A 26 -0.81 5.13 13.14
C GLU A 26 -0.28 5.15 14.58
N GLY A 27 0.79 4.42 14.86
CA GLY A 27 1.42 4.36 16.18
C GLY A 27 1.92 5.72 16.64
N LEU A 28 2.61 6.45 15.75
CA LEU A 28 3.07 7.81 16.02
C LEU A 28 1.89 8.77 16.25
N ALA A 29 0.83 8.65 15.47
CA ALA A 29 -0.36 9.50 15.57
C ALA A 29 -1.09 9.29 16.91
N ARG A 30 -1.11 8.06 17.44
CA ARG A 30 -1.69 7.75 18.75
C ARG A 30 -0.82 8.22 19.91
N LEU A 31 0.50 8.08 19.81
CA LEU A 31 1.43 8.36 20.91
C LEU A 31 1.72 9.84 21.11
N SER A 32 1.78 10.62 20.03
CA SER A 32 2.32 11.98 20.11
C SER A 32 1.31 13.06 20.52
N GLY A 33 -0.01 12.82 20.41
CA GLY A 33 -1.08 13.77 20.77
C GLY A 33 -1.15 15.03 19.89
N GLU A 34 0.01 15.64 19.60
CA GLU A 34 0.27 16.75 18.70
C GLU A 34 1.27 16.33 17.62
N MET A 35 0.86 15.43 16.73
CA MET A 35 1.72 15.04 15.63
C MET A 35 1.89 16.20 14.65
N ASN A 36 3.12 16.44 14.19
CA ASN A 36 3.40 17.38 13.12
C ASN A 36 2.57 17.00 11.88
N ARG A 37 1.54 17.80 11.58
CA ARG A 37 0.58 17.55 10.50
C ARG A 37 1.28 17.35 9.15
N SER A 38 2.43 17.99 8.94
CA SER A 38 3.27 17.81 7.75
C SER A 38 3.91 16.43 7.66
N PHE A 39 4.33 15.85 8.79
CA PHE A 39 4.90 14.51 8.83
C PHE A 39 3.83 13.44 8.58
N LEU A 40 2.64 13.59 9.17
CA LEU A 40 1.49 12.72 8.95
C LEU A 40 1.03 12.77 7.47
N LEU A 41 1.06 13.96 6.87
CA LEU A 41 0.72 14.17 5.46
C LEU A 41 1.75 13.50 4.55
N THR A 42 3.04 13.74 4.81
CA THR A 42 4.13 13.15 4.02
C THR A 42 4.10 11.62 4.09
N GLY A 43 3.90 11.06 5.28
CA GLY A 43 3.79 9.63 5.49
C GLY A 43 2.59 9.03 4.75
N THR A 44 1.41 9.60 4.91
CA THR A 44 0.19 9.09 4.25
C THR A 44 0.28 9.18 2.72
N LEU A 45 0.84 10.26 2.17
CA LEU A 45 1.08 10.40 0.73
C LEU A 45 2.12 9.38 0.23
N ALA A 46 3.21 9.18 0.97
CA ALA A 46 4.21 8.17 0.63
C ALA A 46 3.62 6.76 0.59
N THR A 47 2.75 6.41 1.56
CA THR A 47 2.02 5.13 1.54
C THR A 47 1.17 5.01 0.27
N PHE A 48 0.40 6.03 -0.09
CA PHE A 48 -0.44 5.97 -1.30
C PHE A 48 0.38 5.72 -2.56
N ILE A 49 1.54 6.39 -2.69
CA ILE A 49 2.46 6.17 -3.82
C ILE A 49 2.94 4.71 -3.85
N LEU A 50 3.37 4.15 -2.71
CA LEU A 50 3.83 2.77 -2.64
C LEU A 50 2.72 1.76 -2.98
N VAL A 51 1.49 2.01 -2.53
CA VAL A 51 0.33 1.18 -2.86
C VAL A 51 0.02 1.24 -4.37
N ILE A 52 -0.01 2.43 -4.97
CA ILE A 52 -0.27 2.61 -6.40
C ILE A 52 0.80 1.89 -7.23
N LEU A 53 2.08 2.01 -6.84
CA LEU A 53 3.18 1.28 -7.49
C LEU A 53 3.02 -0.24 -7.33
N SER A 54 2.66 -0.71 -6.14
CA SER A 54 2.40 -2.14 -5.88
C SER A 54 1.29 -2.68 -6.79
N ILE A 55 0.17 -1.98 -6.89
CA ILE A 55 -0.95 -2.35 -7.78
C ILE A 55 -0.49 -2.35 -9.25
N THR A 56 0.26 -1.34 -9.67
CA THR A 56 0.79 -1.24 -11.04
C THR A 56 1.70 -2.42 -11.39
N PHE A 57 2.54 -2.87 -10.46
CA PHE A 57 3.37 -4.07 -10.67
C PHE A 57 2.56 -5.35 -10.70
N LEU A 58 1.48 -5.46 -9.91
CA LEU A 58 0.53 -6.57 -9.99
C LEU A 58 -0.14 -6.64 -11.38
N PHE A 59 -0.56 -5.50 -11.92
CA PHE A 59 -1.07 -5.43 -13.30
C PHE A 59 -0.01 -5.86 -14.31
N LYS A 60 1.23 -5.38 -14.16
CA LYS A 60 2.34 -5.71 -15.06
C LYS A 60 2.73 -7.20 -14.98
N ALA A 61 2.61 -7.83 -13.82
CA ALA A 61 2.84 -9.26 -13.64
C ALA A 61 1.89 -10.09 -14.50
N ASN A 62 0.66 -9.62 -14.70
CA ASN A 62 -0.39 -10.31 -15.46
C ASN A 62 -0.33 -10.09 -16.98
N SER A 63 0.78 -9.59 -17.54
CA SER A 63 0.89 -9.32 -18.98
C SER A 63 0.68 -10.56 -19.86
N GLU A 64 1.09 -11.75 -19.40
CA GLU A 64 0.91 -13.02 -20.11
C GLU A 64 -0.53 -13.59 -20.05
N ARG A 65 -1.45 -12.95 -19.31
CA ARG A 65 -2.88 -13.31 -19.20
C ARG A 65 -3.21 -14.80 -18.98
N LYS A 66 -2.36 -15.53 -18.23
CA LYS A 66 -2.64 -16.92 -17.83
C LYS A 66 -3.63 -16.95 -16.67
N GLN A 67 -4.69 -17.76 -16.75
CA GLN A 67 -5.74 -17.82 -15.71
C GLN A 67 -5.19 -18.05 -14.29
N SER A 68 -4.27 -18.99 -14.10
CA SER A 68 -3.68 -19.26 -12.78
C SER A 68 -2.93 -18.06 -12.19
N LYS A 69 -2.21 -17.30 -13.02
CA LYS A 69 -1.50 -16.08 -12.63
C LYS A 69 -2.45 -14.95 -12.27
N ILE A 70 -3.56 -14.83 -13.00
CA ILE A 70 -4.60 -13.82 -12.73
C ILE A 70 -5.26 -14.10 -11.37
N ILE A 71 -5.62 -15.35 -11.09
CA ILE A 71 -6.22 -15.73 -9.80
C ILE A 71 -5.26 -15.42 -8.64
N ALA A 72 -3.98 -15.81 -8.77
CA ALA A 72 -2.97 -15.51 -7.76
C ALA A 72 -2.81 -13.99 -7.52
N SER A 73 -2.73 -13.21 -8.60
CA SER A 73 -2.64 -11.75 -8.53
C SER A 73 -3.90 -11.10 -7.95
N PHE A 74 -5.08 -11.66 -8.21
CA PHE A 74 -6.34 -11.17 -7.63
C PHE A 74 -6.31 -11.30 -6.11
N PHE A 75 -5.99 -12.48 -5.58
CA PHE A 75 -5.85 -12.65 -4.13
C PHE A 75 -4.74 -11.80 -3.55
N ALA A 76 -3.60 -11.69 -4.24
CA ALA A 76 -2.49 -10.89 -3.80
C ALA A 76 -2.81 -9.38 -3.76
N SER A 77 -3.74 -8.90 -4.61
CA SER A 77 -4.18 -7.50 -4.61
C SER A 77 -4.97 -7.09 -3.36
N LEU A 78 -5.50 -8.05 -2.59
CA LEU A 78 -6.17 -7.77 -1.32
C LEU A 78 -5.24 -7.10 -0.31
N ILE A 79 -3.92 -7.39 -0.37
CA ILE A 79 -2.93 -6.80 0.53
C ILE A 79 -2.76 -5.29 0.27
N PRO A 80 -2.34 -4.82 -0.93
CA PRO A 80 -2.22 -3.40 -1.20
C PRO A 80 -3.57 -2.66 -1.11
N LEU A 81 -4.69 -3.31 -1.44
CA LEU A 81 -6.03 -2.73 -1.23
C LEU A 81 -6.35 -2.54 0.25
N GLY A 82 -6.02 -3.49 1.11
CA GLY A 82 -6.17 -3.35 2.55
C GLY A 82 -5.36 -2.17 3.10
N VAL A 83 -4.09 -2.07 2.67
CA VAL A 83 -3.21 -0.94 3.04
C VAL A 83 -3.78 0.38 2.55
N PHE A 84 -4.34 0.42 1.32
CA PHE A 84 -4.99 1.61 0.78
C PHE A 84 -6.14 2.09 1.68
N ILE A 85 -7.01 1.17 2.09
CA ILE A 85 -8.17 1.48 2.93
C ILE A 85 -7.71 1.97 4.30
N MET A 86 -6.78 1.26 4.94
CA MET A 86 -6.25 1.66 6.26
C MET A 86 -5.63 3.06 6.21
N ASN A 87 -4.79 3.33 5.21
CA ASN A 87 -4.17 4.65 5.01
C ASN A 87 -5.22 5.73 4.69
N GLY A 88 -6.26 5.39 3.93
CA GLY A 88 -7.39 6.28 3.63
C GLY A 88 -8.21 6.66 4.85
N VAL A 89 -8.45 5.71 5.76
CA VAL A 89 -9.09 6.00 7.05
C VAL A 89 -8.23 6.93 7.89
N LEU A 90 -6.92 6.64 7.99
CA LEU A 90 -5.95 7.47 8.70
C LEU A 90 -5.94 8.91 8.16
N PHE A 91 -5.86 9.06 6.83
CA PHE A 91 -5.90 10.35 6.19
C PHE A 91 -7.22 11.10 6.46
N SER A 92 -8.35 10.41 6.34
CA SER A 92 -9.67 11.02 6.54
C SER A 92 -9.87 11.53 7.97
N VAL A 93 -9.51 10.71 8.97
CA VAL A 93 -9.63 11.06 10.40
C VAL A 93 -8.79 12.27 10.76
N TRP A 94 -7.56 12.37 10.23
CA TRP A 94 -6.62 13.42 10.64
C TRP A 94 -6.67 14.69 9.79
N PHE A 95 -7.19 14.63 8.55
CA PHE A 95 -7.18 15.78 7.63
C PHE A 95 -8.55 16.27 7.18
N ILE A 96 -9.57 15.41 7.14
CA ILE A 96 -10.92 15.75 6.65
C ILE A 96 -11.92 15.89 7.81
N GLY A 97 -11.84 15.00 8.80
CA GLY A 97 -12.78 14.94 9.94
C GLY A 97 -12.60 16.01 11.02
N LYS A 98 -11.89 17.10 10.73
CA LYS A 98 -11.74 18.28 11.61
C LYS A 98 -12.34 19.51 10.97
#